data_AF-A0A967H724-F1
#
_entry.id   AF-A0A967H724-F1
#
_cell.length_a   1.000
_cell.length_b   1.000
_cell.length_c   1.000
_cell.angle_alpha   90.00
_cell.angle_beta   90.00
_cell.angle_gamma   90.00
#
_symmetry.space_group_name_H-M   'P 1'
#
loop_
_entity.id
_entity.type
_entity.pdbx_description
1 polymer ?
#
loop_
_entity_poly.entity_id
_entity_poly.type
_entity_poly.pdbx_seq_one_letter_code
_entity_poly.pdbx_strand_id
1 'polypeptide(L)' 'MNKEEKLLVWDLGVRIFHWSLVVLFTVSYISGDEEGLLHIYAGYGVLALVAFRIVWGFIGTK' A
#
# COMPACT_ATOMS: atom_id res chain seq x y z
N MET A 1 32.68 9.16 -20.03
CA MET A 1 31.22 8.93 -20.04
C MET A 1 30.80 8.71 -18.60
N ASN A 2 30.37 9.77 -17.92
CA ASN A 2 29.88 9.65 -16.54
C ASN A 2 28.67 8.73 -16.56
N LYS A 3 28.74 7.60 -15.85
CA LYS A 3 27.56 6.76 -15.64
C LYS A 3 26.62 7.58 -14.78
N GLU A 4 25.54 8.08 -15.35
CA GLU A 4 24.47 8.65 -14.56
C GLU A 4 23.90 7.54 -13.69
N GLU A 5 24.25 7.55 -12.40
CA GLU A 5 23.60 6.71 -11.42
C GLU A 5 22.15 7.15 -11.35
N LYS A 6 21.25 6.32 -11.89
CA LYS A 6 19.81 6.50 -11.70
C LYS A 6 19.51 6.37 -10.20
N LEU A 7 19.42 7.51 -9.53
CA LEU A 7 18.87 7.59 -8.19
C LEU A 7 17.43 7.09 -8.23
N LEU A 8 17.19 5.92 -7.65
CA LEU A 8 15.86 5.37 -7.48
C LEU A 8 15.15 6.20 -6.40
N VAL A 9 14.45 7.26 -6.83
CA VAL A 9 13.70 8.16 -5.93
C VAL A 9 12.61 7.39 -5.16
N TRP A 10 12.11 6.29 -5.72
CA TRP A 10 11.03 5.54 -5.10
C TRP A 10 11.26 4.03 -5.15
N ASP A 11 11.48 3.46 -3.97
CA ASP A 11 11.62 2.02 -3.75
C ASP A 11 10.40 1.24 -4.24
N LEU A 12 10.65 0.05 -4.81
CA LEU A 12 9.62 -0.80 -5.40
C LEU A 12 8.58 -1.23 -4.34
N GLY A 13 8.99 -1.50 -3.11
CA GLY A 13 8.10 -1.88 -2.02
C GLY A 13 7.13 -0.77 -1.65
N VAL A 14 7.59 0.49 -1.65
CA VAL A 14 6.70 1.64 -1.36
C VAL A 14 5.68 1.84 -2.49
N ARG A 15 6.06 1.60 -3.75
CA ARG A 15 5.12 1.62 -4.89
C ARG A 15 4.05 0.54 -4.74
N ILE A 16 4.46 -0.69 -4.43
CA ILE A 16 3.53 -1.82 -4.24
C ILE A 16 2.54 -1.52 -3.11
N PHE A 17 3.04 -1.01 -1.98
CA PHE A 17 2.18 -0.60 -0.87
C PHE A 17 1.18 0.47 -1.30
N HIS A 18 1.64 1.53 -1.95
CA HIS A 18 0.80 2.66 -2.33
C HIS A 18 -0.30 2.24 -3.32
N TRP A 19 0.04 1.52 -4.38
CA TRP A 19 -0.95 1.08 -5.37
C TRP A 19 -1.92 0.03 -4.81
N SER A 20 -1.47 -0.84 -3.91
CA SER A 20 -2.37 -1.76 -3.20
C SER A 20 -3.38 -1.00 -2.33
N LEU A 21 -2.92 0.05 -1.63
CA LEU A 21 -3.78 0.90 -0.82
C LEU A 21 -4.83 1.62 -1.68
N VAL A 22 -4.44 2.18 -2.83
CA VAL A 22 -5.36 2.84 -3.77
C VAL A 22 -6.46 1.86 -4.23
N VAL A 23 -6.10 0.64 -4.60
CA VAL A 23 -7.06 -0.38 -5.04
C VAL A 23 -8.03 -0.74 -3.91
N LEU A 24 -7.53 -1.08 -2.73
CA LEU A 24 -8.37 -1.49 -1.60
C LEU A 24 -9.28 -0.36 -1.10
N PHE A 25 -8.77 0.87 -1.07
CA PHE A 25 -9.58 2.04 -0.73
C PHE A 25 -10.70 2.25 -1.77
N THR A 26 -10.38 2.14 -3.06
CA THR A 26 -11.38 2.29 -4.14
C THR A 26 -12.46 1.21 -4.03
N VAL A 27 -12.07 -0.05 -3.78
CA VAL A 27 -13.03 -1.15 -3.55
C VAL A 27 -13.90 -0.85 -2.33
N SER A 28 -13.30 -0.44 -1.21
CA SER A 28 -14.01 -0.10 0.02
C SER A 28 -14.99 1.07 -0.18
N TYR A 29 -14.61 2.09 -0.94
CA TYR A 29 -15.45 3.24 -1.28
C TYR A 29 -16.66 2.83 -2.13
N ILE A 30 -16.44 2.06 -3.21
CA ILE A 30 -17.51 1.62 -4.12
C ILE A 30 -18.47 0.63 -3.43
N SER A 31 -17.95 -0.22 -2.54
CA SER A 31 -18.76 -1.24 -1.83
C SER A 31 -19.35 -0.75 -0.50
N GLY A 32 -19.13 0.50 -0.12
CA GLY A 32 -19.50 1.03 1.20
C GLY A 32 -21.00 1.11 1.46
N ASP A 33 -21.82 1.32 0.43
CA ASP A 33 -23.25 1.57 0.59
C ASP A 33 -24.05 0.34 1.08
N GLU A 34 -23.57 -0.88 0.81
CA GLU A 34 -24.25 -2.11 1.22
C GLU A 34 -23.67 -2.75 2.50
N GLU A 35 -22.61 -2.16 3.08
CA GLU A 35 -21.81 -2.74 4.20
C GLU A 35 -21.52 -4.25 4.03
N GLY A 36 -21.35 -4.68 2.78
CA GLY A 36 -21.23 -6.10 2.43
C GLY A 36 -19.84 -6.68 2.77
N LEU A 37 -19.72 -8.01 2.61
CA LEU A 37 -18.46 -8.73 2.84
C LEU A 37 -17.28 -8.12 2.07
N LEU A 38 -17.51 -7.56 0.87
CA LEU A 38 -16.47 -6.90 0.09
C LEU A 38 -15.88 -5.67 0.78
N HIS A 39 -16.71 -4.81 1.39
CA HIS A 39 -16.24 -3.65 2.14
C HIS A 39 -15.42 -4.09 3.36
N ILE A 40 -15.92 -5.10 4.09
CA ILE A 40 -15.27 -5.66 5.28
C ILE A 40 -13.89 -6.25 4.93
N TYR A 41 -13.81 -7.09 3.90
CA TYR A 41 -12.54 -7.68 3.46
C TYR A 41 -11.58 -6.62 2.92
N ALA A 42 -12.07 -5.62 2.19
CA ALA A 42 -11.23 -4.51 1.75
C ALA A 42 -10.65 -3.74 2.95
N GLY A 43 -11.46 -3.48 3.98
CA GLY A 43 -11.02 -2.88 5.24
C GLY A 43 -9.94 -3.70 5.96
N TYR A 44 -10.11 -5.02 6.06
CA TYR A 44 -9.06 -5.90 6.61
C TYR A 44 -7.80 -5.90 5.76
N GLY A 45 -7.91 -5.82 4.44
CA GLY A 45 -6.77 -5.66 3.54
C GLY A 45 -6.01 -4.35 3.82
N VAL A 46 -6.72 -3.24 4.01
CA VAL A 46 -6.10 -1.94 4.36
C VAL A 46 -5.40 -2.04 5.72
N LEU A 47 -6.04 -2.64 6.72
CA LEU A 47 -5.43 -2.87 8.04
C LEU A 47 -4.15 -3.70 7.94
N ALA A 48 -4.15 -4.77 7.14
CA ALA A 48 -2.97 -5.60 6.91
C ALA A 48 -1.84 -4.82 6.22
N LEU A 49 -2.15 -3.99 5.21
CA LEU A 49 -1.17 -3.11 4.58
C LEU A 49 -0.58 -2.13 5.58
N VAL A 50 -1.40 -1.48 6.40
CA VAL A 50 -0.93 -0.53 7.42
C VAL A 50 -0.03 -1.22 8.44
N ALA A 51 -0.41 -2.40 8.95
CA ALA A 51 0.42 -3.19 9.85
C ALA A 51 1.77 -3.53 9.20
N PHE A 52 1.76 -4.01 7.96
CA PHE A 52 2.98 -4.25 7.19
C PHE A 52 3.83 -2.98 7.07
N ARG A 53 3.23 -1.82 6.78
CA ARG A 53 3.93 -0.55 6.64
C ARG A 53 4.60 -0.09 7.93
N ILE A 54 3.92 -0.29 9.06
CA ILE A 54 4.44 0.01 10.40
C ILE A 54 5.65 -0.88 10.68
N VAL A 55 5.51 -2.21 10.53
CA VAL A 55 6.61 -3.16 10.72
C VAL A 55 7.81 -2.82 9.82
N TRP A 56 7.55 -2.55 8.53
CA TRP A 56 8.59 -2.15 7.58
C TRP A 56 9.23 -0.80 7.94
N GLY A 57 8.46 0.13 8.52
CA GLY A 57 8.98 1.41 9.01
C GLY A 57 10.00 1.27 10.15
N PHE A 58 9.91 0.19 10.94
CA PHE A 58 10.87 -0.12 11.99
C PHE A 58 12.06 -0.97 11.52
N ILE A 59 11.86 -1.86 10.53
CA ILE A 59 12.91 -2.76 10.02
C ILE A 59 13.72 -2.12 8.88
N GLY A 60 13.07 -1.37 8.01
CA GLY A 60 13.60 -0.88 6.74
C GLY A 60 14.35 0.45 6.81
N THR A 61 14.67 0.97 8.00
CA THR A 61 15.50 2.16 8.14
C THR A 61 16.98 1.81 7.94
N LYS A 62 17.51 2.21 6.78
CA LYS A 62 18.83 2.85 6.70
C LYS A 62 18.61 4.32 6.38
#